data_AF-A0A2G5T8L7-F1
#
_entry.id   AF-A0A2G5T8L7-F1
#
_cell.length_a   1.000
_cell.length_b   1.000
_cell.length_c   1.000
_cell.angle_alpha   90.00
_cell.angle_beta   90.00
_cell.angle_gamma   90.00
#
_symmetry.space_group_name_H-M   'P 1'
#
loop_
_entity.id
_entity.type
_entity.pdbx_description
1 polymer ?
#
loop_
_entity_poly.entity_id
_entity_poly.type
_entity_poly.pdbx_seq_one_letter_code
_entity_poly.pdbx_strand_id
1 'polypeptide(L)'
;MALEFTYKQIPNLPEEIKSGPIFILAIDYWVQMPFNFMAVLSAGGSFTFITLISRNMNSTTRRNNLSENTKKLQRKFLKAIYSQVMLFVINVFTPMLYIFVSILANYYNQMGNNLIFIIGGLHGINSTLIMLWAHKPYREFCYNLARRAREKLKMANPIVGNNQPRVSTTVLV
;
A
#
# COMPACT_ATOMS: atom_id res chain seq x y z
N MET A 1 8.03 -8.99 33.69
CA MET A 1 6.68 -9.33 33.17
C MET A 1 6.66 -9.55 31.66
N ALA A 2 6.72 -8.53 30.79
CA ALA A 2 6.59 -8.73 29.33
C ALA A 2 7.74 -9.55 28.71
N LEU A 3 8.99 -9.27 29.07
CA LEU A 3 10.15 -10.04 28.61
C LEU A 3 10.10 -11.51 29.06
N GLU A 4 9.72 -11.75 30.32
CA GLU A 4 9.58 -13.11 30.86
C GLU A 4 8.49 -13.90 30.13
N PHE A 5 7.36 -13.26 29.82
CA PHE A 5 6.31 -13.86 29.01
C PHE A 5 6.82 -14.20 27.60
N THR A 6 7.53 -13.28 26.96
CA THR A 6 8.12 -13.51 25.64
C THR A 6 9.14 -14.65 25.64
N TYR A 7 9.99 -14.75 26.67
CA TYR A 7 10.96 -15.85 26.78
C TYR A 7 10.28 -17.20 27.03
N LYS A 8 9.13 -17.23 27.69
CA LYS A 8 8.31 -18.45 27.77
C LYS A 8 7.72 -18.84 26.41
N GLN A 9 7.35 -17.87 25.58
CA GLN A 9 6.84 -18.10 24.23
C GLN A 9 7.93 -18.52 23.23
N ILE A 10 9.17 -18.07 23.45
CA ILE A 10 10.33 -18.36 22.59
C ILE A 10 11.50 -18.87 23.45
N PRO A 11 11.47 -20.13 23.92
CA PRO A 11 12.48 -20.64 24.85
C PRO A 11 13.87 -20.77 24.20
N ASN A 12 13.93 -21.02 22.90
CA ASN A 12 15.18 -21.27 22.15
C ASN A 12 15.75 -20.00 21.50
N LEU A 13 15.54 -18.83 22.10
CA LEU A 13 16.08 -17.58 21.57
C LEU A 13 17.60 -17.50 21.84
N PRO A 14 18.45 -17.25 20.83
CA PRO A 14 19.89 -17.08 21.01
C PRO A 14 20.25 -15.95 21.99
N GLU A 15 21.31 -16.12 22.76
CA GLU A 15 21.75 -15.15 23.76
C GLU A 15 22.14 -13.81 23.14
N GLU A 16 22.65 -13.82 21.90
CA GLU A 16 22.97 -12.60 21.15
C GLU A 16 21.71 -11.75 20.93
N ILE A 17 20.57 -12.38 20.62
CA ILE A 17 19.30 -11.68 20.41
C ILE A 17 18.69 -11.23 21.74
N LYS A 18 18.84 -12.03 22.80
CA LYS A 18 18.41 -11.64 24.16
C LYS A 18 19.19 -10.43 24.70
N SER A 19 20.45 -10.29 24.30
CA SER A 19 21.30 -9.16 24.69
C SER A 19 20.95 -7.85 23.98
N GLY A 20 20.21 -7.92 22.87
CA GLY A 20 19.77 -6.77 22.09
C GLY A 20 18.41 -6.21 22.54
N PRO A 21 18.01 -5.02 22.04
CA PRO A 21 16.68 -4.48 22.29
C PRO A 21 15.61 -5.32 21.58
N ILE A 22 14.73 -5.96 22.35
CA ILE A 22 13.58 -6.72 21.83
C ILE A 22 12.35 -5.81 21.80
N PHE A 23 11.72 -5.68 20.63
CA PHE A 23 10.47 -4.96 20.49
C PHE A 23 9.26 -5.86 20.79
N ILE A 24 8.57 -5.58 21.90
CA ILE A 24 7.35 -6.29 22.31
C ILE A 24 6.19 -5.30 22.17
N LEU A 25 5.35 -5.49 21.13
CA LEU A 25 4.24 -4.57 20.88
C LEU A 25 3.16 -4.66 21.97
N ALA A 26 2.72 -5.88 22.28
CA ALA A 26 1.67 -6.14 23.26
C ALA A 26 1.73 -7.58 23.75
N ILE A 27 1.53 -7.75 25.06
CA ILE A 27 1.21 -9.04 25.68
C ILE A 27 -0.28 -9.12 26.04
N ASP A 28 -0.92 -7.96 26.25
CA ASP A 28 -2.32 -7.83 26.67
C ASP A 28 -3.23 -7.53 25.49
N TYR A 29 -4.37 -8.19 25.46
CA TYR A 29 -5.38 -8.01 24.40
C TYR A 29 -5.94 -6.57 24.34
N TRP A 30 -6.01 -5.88 25.47
CA TRP A 30 -6.60 -4.53 25.57
C TRP A 30 -5.93 -3.52 24.63
N VAL A 31 -4.64 -3.69 24.32
CA VAL A 31 -3.89 -2.83 23.39
C VAL A 31 -4.46 -2.88 21.97
N GLN A 32 -5.17 -3.96 21.61
CA GLN A 32 -5.77 -4.12 20.28
C GLN A 32 -7.16 -3.47 20.13
N MET A 33 -7.82 -3.12 21.24
CA MET A 33 -9.17 -2.54 21.19
C MET A 33 -9.26 -1.26 20.35
N PRO A 34 -8.34 -0.27 20.48
CA PRO A 34 -8.37 0.94 19.65
C PRO A 34 -8.22 0.64 18.15
N PHE A 35 -7.38 -0.33 17.78
CA PHE A 35 -7.19 -0.74 16.40
C PHE A 35 -8.45 -1.39 15.81
N ASN A 36 -9.09 -2.28 16.57
CA ASN A 36 -10.37 -2.89 16.20
C ASN A 36 -11.46 -1.83 16.07
N PHE A 37 -11.54 -0.88 17.01
CA PHE A 37 -12.50 0.21 16.96
C PHE A 37 -12.32 1.09 15.71
N MET A 38 -11.08 1.50 15.40
CA MET A 38 -10.78 2.28 14.20
C MET A 38 -11.10 1.53 12.90
N ALA A 39 -10.88 0.21 12.86
CA ALA A 39 -11.24 -0.60 11.71
C ALA A 39 -12.76 -0.72 11.52
N VAL A 40 -13.53 -0.87 12.61
CA VAL A 40 -15.00 -0.88 12.56
C VAL A 40 -15.53 0.46 12.04
N LEU A 41 -15.02 1.58 12.54
CA LEU A 41 -15.39 2.91 12.04
C LEU A 41 -15.05 3.08 10.55
N SER A 42 -13.85 2.66 10.14
CA SER A 42 -13.40 2.76 8.74
C SER A 42 -14.24 1.87 7.81
N ALA A 43 -14.58 0.66 8.24
CA ALA A 43 -15.45 -0.26 7.50
C ALA A 43 -16.88 0.29 7.38
N GLY A 44 -17.44 0.81 8.48
CA GLY A 44 -18.76 1.45 8.47
C GLY A 44 -18.83 2.68 7.57
N GLY A 45 -17.80 3.53 7.60
CA GLY A 45 -17.67 4.68 6.71
C GLY A 45 -17.58 4.27 5.24
N SER A 46 -16.75 3.27 4.92
CA SER A 46 -16.60 2.74 3.56
C SER A 46 -17.89 2.12 3.04
N PHE A 47 -18.59 1.34 3.87
CA PHE A 47 -19.88 0.74 3.51
C PHE A 47 -20.95 1.81 3.23
N THR A 48 -21.04 2.82 4.09
CA THR A 48 -21.97 3.94 3.92
C THR A 48 -21.68 4.69 2.62
N PHE A 49 -20.41 5.02 2.37
CA PHE A 49 -19.98 5.72 1.16
C PHE A 49 -20.31 4.93 -0.12
N ILE A 50 -19.97 3.64 -0.16
CA ILE A 50 -20.30 2.75 -1.28
C ILE A 50 -21.80 2.69 -1.51
N THR A 51 -22.57 2.53 -0.44
CA THR A 51 -24.04 2.42 -0.50
C THR A 51 -24.64 3.70 -1.06
N LEU A 52 -24.22 4.86 -0.57
CA LEU A 52 -24.70 6.15 -1.05
C LEU A 52 -24.36 6.38 -2.53
N ILE A 53 -23.13 6.08 -2.97
CA ILE A 53 -22.76 6.22 -4.39
C ILE A 53 -23.56 5.26 -5.25
N SER A 54 -23.71 4.00 -4.82
CA SER A 54 -24.44 2.99 -5.58
C SER A 54 -25.93 3.36 -5.72
N ARG A 55 -26.55 3.84 -4.64
CA ARG A 55 -27.94 4.32 -4.66
C ARG A 55 -28.10 5.55 -5.54
N ASN A 56 -27.19 6.52 -5.43
CA ASN A 56 -27.20 7.71 -6.27
C ASN A 56 -27.06 7.33 -7.75
N MET A 57 -26.12 6.45 -8.09
CA MET A 57 -25.89 5.96 -9.45
C MET A 57 -27.13 5.30 -10.07
N ASN A 58 -27.77 4.41 -9.30
CA ASN A 58 -28.97 3.72 -9.75
C ASN A 58 -30.14 4.69 -9.95
N SER A 59 -30.32 5.64 -9.03
CA SER A 59 -31.33 6.70 -9.13
C SER A 59 -31.11 7.56 -10.38
N THR A 60 -29.89 8.05 -10.59
CA THR A 60 -29.57 8.91 -11.73
C THR A 60 -29.69 8.17 -13.06
N THR A 61 -29.29 6.89 -13.10
CA THR A 61 -29.46 6.04 -14.29
C THR A 61 -30.94 5.83 -14.62
N ARG A 62 -31.79 5.59 -13.62
CA ARG A 62 -33.23 5.37 -13.81
C ARG A 62 -33.97 6.63 -14.28
N ARG A 63 -33.49 7.81 -13.91
CA ARG A 63 -34.07 9.09 -14.33
C ARG A 63 -33.69 9.51 -15.76
N ASN A 64 -32.87 8.74 -16.48
CA ASN A 64 -32.33 9.10 -17.81
C ASN A 64 -31.66 10.50 -17.89
N ASN A 65 -31.32 11.10 -16.74
CA ASN A 65 -30.77 12.45 -16.66
C ASN A 65 -29.30 12.55 -17.12
N LEU A 66 -28.71 11.45 -17.62
CA LEU A 66 -27.29 11.39 -18.01
C LEU A 66 -27.14 10.75 -19.38
N SER A 67 -26.19 11.30 -20.15
CA SER A 67 -25.75 10.70 -21.40
C SER A 67 -25.08 9.33 -21.15
N GLU A 68 -25.09 8.49 -22.19
CA GLU A 68 -24.43 7.17 -22.14
C GLU A 68 -22.92 7.28 -21.85
N ASN A 69 -22.28 8.35 -22.30
CA ASN A 69 -20.87 8.64 -22.01
C ASN A 69 -20.64 8.87 -20.52
N THR A 70 -21.49 9.66 -19.86
CA THR A 70 -21.37 9.92 -18.41
C THR A 70 -21.64 8.65 -17.60
N LYS A 71 -22.67 7.87 -17.96
CA LYS A 71 -22.95 6.56 -17.33
C LYS A 71 -21.75 5.61 -17.43
N LYS A 72 -21.08 5.57 -18.59
CA LYS A 72 -19.88 4.74 -18.81
C LYS A 72 -18.71 5.20 -17.95
N LEU A 73 -18.48 6.52 -17.82
CA LEU A 73 -17.43 7.08 -16.97
C LEU A 73 -17.67 6.75 -15.49
N GLN A 74 -18.89 6.97 -15.02
CA GLN A 74 -19.30 6.67 -13.65
C GLN A 74 -19.16 5.19 -13.28
N ARG A 75 -19.56 4.27 -14.17
CA ARG A 75 -19.33 2.82 -13.97
C ARG A 75 -17.86 2.47 -13.83
N LYS A 76 -16.98 3.09 -14.63
CA LYS A 76 -15.53 2.89 -14.52
C LYS A 76 -14.99 3.41 -13.19
N PHE A 77 -15.43 4.59 -12.77
CA PHE A 77 -15.05 5.17 -11.47
C PHE A 77 -15.49 4.27 -10.30
N LEU A 78 -16.71 3.76 -10.32
CA LEU A 78 -17.20 2.82 -9.30
C LEU A 78 -16.37 1.53 -9.24
N LYS A 79 -16.03 0.94 -10.40
CA LYS A 79 -15.13 -0.23 -10.45
C LYS A 79 -13.76 0.07 -9.82
N ALA A 80 -13.24 1.28 -10.02
CA ALA A 80 -12.00 1.70 -9.40
C ALA A 80 -12.13 1.80 -7.87
N ILE A 81 -13.21 2.42 -7.36
CA ILE A 81 -13.50 2.47 -5.91
C ILE A 81 -13.61 1.06 -5.32
N TYR A 82 -14.35 0.15 -5.96
CA TYR A 82 -14.47 -1.22 -5.47
C TYR A 82 -13.11 -1.93 -5.38
N SER A 83 -12.23 -1.68 -6.36
CA SER A 83 -10.87 -2.23 -6.35
C SER A 83 -10.04 -1.68 -5.18
N GLN A 84 -10.14 -0.38 -4.89
CA GLN A 84 -9.46 0.23 -3.74
C GLN A 84 -9.98 -0.31 -2.40
N VAL A 85 -11.29 -0.45 -2.26
CA VAL A 85 -11.92 -0.98 -1.05
C VAL A 85 -11.53 -2.44 -0.83
N MET A 86 -11.52 -3.25 -1.88
CA MET A 86 -11.06 -4.64 -1.80
C MET A 86 -9.61 -4.72 -1.30
N LEU A 87 -8.73 -3.85 -1.82
CA LEU A 87 -7.35 -3.82 -1.37
C LEU A 87 -7.22 -3.37 0.09
N PHE A 88 -7.99 -2.39 0.53
CA PHE A 88 -8.03 -1.96 1.93
C PHE A 88 -8.48 -3.10 2.84
N VAL A 89 -9.55 -3.81 2.46
CA VAL A 89 -10.05 -4.99 3.17
C VAL A 89 -8.94 -6.03 3.29
N ILE A 90 -8.21 -6.35 2.23
CA ILE A 90 -7.10 -7.31 2.28
C ILE A 90 -6.00 -6.85 3.25
N ASN A 91 -5.57 -5.58 3.17
CA ASN A 91 -4.47 -5.06 3.98
C ASN A 91 -4.82 -4.96 5.48
N VAL A 92 -6.09 -4.75 5.83
CA VAL A 92 -6.54 -4.60 7.23
C VAL A 92 -7.07 -5.90 7.81
N PHE A 93 -7.93 -6.60 7.06
CA PHE A 93 -8.59 -7.81 7.55
C PHE A 93 -7.63 -8.98 7.67
N THR A 94 -6.64 -9.12 6.78
CA THR A 94 -5.67 -10.23 6.84
C THR A 94 -4.84 -10.18 8.12
N PRO A 95 -4.21 -9.04 8.50
CA PRO A 95 -3.58 -8.90 9.81
C PRO A 95 -4.50 -9.17 11.00
N MET A 96 -5.71 -8.60 10.99
CA MET A 96 -6.66 -8.77 12.08
C MET A 96 -7.08 -10.23 12.27
N LEU A 97 -7.36 -10.93 11.16
CA LEU A 97 -7.75 -12.33 11.20
C LEU A 97 -6.63 -13.20 11.75
N TYR A 98 -5.39 -13.02 11.28
CA TYR A 98 -4.25 -13.76 11.83
C TYR A 98 -4.12 -13.52 13.33
N ILE A 99 -4.18 -12.26 13.77
CA ILE A 99 -4.01 -11.91 15.18
C ILE A 99 -5.11 -12.56 16.01
N PHE A 100 -6.36 -12.44 15.56
CA PHE A 100 -7.52 -12.99 16.24
C PHE A 100 -7.44 -14.52 16.37
N VAL A 101 -7.12 -15.23 15.29
CA VAL A 101 -6.95 -16.68 15.30
C VAL A 101 -5.77 -17.09 16.18
N SER A 102 -4.65 -16.36 16.13
CA SER A 102 -3.46 -16.63 16.95
C SER A 102 -3.77 -16.52 18.44
N ILE A 103 -4.57 -15.52 18.84
CA ILE A 103 -4.99 -15.34 20.23
C ILE A 103 -5.94 -16.47 20.66
N LEU A 104 -6.99 -16.75 19.88
CA LEU A 104 -7.96 -17.78 20.23
C LEU A 104 -7.35 -19.18 20.31
N ALA A 105 -6.42 -19.49 19.40
CA ALA A 105 -5.72 -20.77 19.37
C ALA A 105 -4.53 -20.83 20.34
N ASN A 106 -4.24 -19.74 21.07
CA ASN A 106 -3.01 -19.57 21.87
C ASN A 106 -1.73 -19.96 21.08
N TYR A 107 -1.72 -19.57 19.81
CA TYR A 107 -0.69 -19.89 18.83
C TYR A 107 0.26 -18.71 18.66
N TYR A 108 1.56 -18.98 18.80
CA TYR A 108 2.61 -17.98 18.60
C TYR A 108 3.50 -18.35 17.41
N ASN A 109 3.67 -17.41 16.48
CA ASN A 109 4.59 -17.55 15.36
C ASN A 109 5.28 -16.22 15.02
N GLN A 110 6.59 -16.18 15.21
CA GLN A 110 7.40 -14.98 15.01
C GLN A 110 7.43 -14.52 13.54
N MET A 111 7.50 -15.46 12.59
CA MET A 111 7.48 -15.14 11.16
C MET A 111 6.14 -14.52 10.77
N GLY A 112 5.02 -15.08 11.25
CA GLY A 112 3.69 -14.54 10.97
C GLY A 112 3.48 -13.15 11.60
N ASN A 113 3.94 -12.96 12.84
CA ASN A 113 3.92 -11.65 13.50
C ASN A 113 4.73 -10.61 12.69
N ASN A 114 5.95 -10.94 12.26
CA ASN A 114 6.77 -10.07 11.44
C ASN A 114 6.10 -9.74 10.10
N LEU A 115 5.47 -10.72 9.46
CA LEU A 115 4.77 -10.51 8.20
C LEU A 115 3.61 -9.52 8.34
N ILE A 116 2.87 -9.57 9.45
CA ILE A 116 1.82 -8.57 9.73
C ILE A 116 2.39 -7.17 9.83
N PHE A 117 3.51 -6.98 10.55
CA PHE A 117 4.13 -5.67 10.63
C PHE A 117 4.59 -5.17 9.26
N ILE A 118 5.08 -6.05 8.39
CA ILE A 118 5.45 -5.70 7.02
C ILE A 118 4.20 -5.29 6.21
N ILE A 119 3.12 -6.07 6.25
CA ILE A 119 1.85 -5.73 5.57
C ILE A 119 1.34 -4.38 6.09
N GLY A 120 1.33 -4.21 7.41
CA GLY A 120 0.98 -2.98 8.09
C GLY A 120 1.89 -1.81 7.73
N GLY A 121 3.18 -2.02 7.49
CA GLY A 121 4.09 -0.97 7.03
C GLY A 121 3.87 -0.60 5.56
N LEU A 122 3.54 -1.58 4.71
CA LEU A 122 3.36 -1.40 3.27
C LEU A 122 1.97 -0.93 2.84
N HIS A 123 0.98 -0.91 3.74
CA HIS A 123 -0.42 -0.55 3.40
C HIS A 123 -0.55 0.81 2.69
N GLY A 124 0.26 1.81 3.08
CA GLY A 124 0.24 3.15 2.48
C GLY A 124 0.73 3.16 1.02
N ILE A 125 1.81 2.42 0.75
CA ILE A 125 2.34 2.23 -0.61
C ILE A 125 1.31 1.46 -1.45
N ASN A 126 0.75 0.38 -0.92
CA ASN A 126 -0.29 -0.41 -1.58
C ASN A 126 -1.51 0.45 -1.96
N SER A 127 -1.96 1.31 -1.03
CA SER A 127 -3.10 2.22 -1.24
C SER A 127 -2.83 3.25 -2.34
N THR A 128 -1.60 3.77 -2.41
CA THR A 128 -1.19 4.70 -3.47
C THR A 128 -1.09 3.98 -4.81
N LEU A 129 -0.52 2.77 -4.84
CA LEU A 129 -0.38 1.99 -6.06
C LEU A 129 -1.74 1.65 -6.67
N ILE A 130 -2.73 1.23 -5.87
CA ILE A 130 -4.08 0.96 -6.39
C ILE A 130 -4.79 2.23 -6.84
N MET A 131 -4.59 3.35 -6.16
CA MET A 131 -5.15 4.63 -6.59
C MET A 131 -4.61 5.02 -7.97
N LEU A 132 -3.28 4.94 -8.15
CA LEU A 132 -2.67 5.17 -9.45
C LEU A 132 -3.20 4.17 -10.46
N TRP A 133 -3.16 2.87 -10.17
CA TRP A 133 -3.56 1.84 -11.12
C TRP A 133 -5.04 1.90 -11.53
N ALA A 134 -5.95 2.11 -10.59
CA ALA A 134 -7.39 2.01 -10.85
C ALA A 134 -7.95 3.25 -11.57
N HIS A 135 -7.32 4.42 -11.41
CA HIS A 135 -7.85 5.69 -11.91
C HIS A 135 -7.07 6.21 -13.12
N LYS A 136 -7.70 6.15 -14.31
CA LYS A 136 -7.08 6.60 -15.58
C LYS A 136 -6.42 7.99 -15.51
N PRO A 137 -7.07 9.04 -14.97
CA PRO A 137 -6.49 10.39 -14.96
C PRO A 137 -5.15 10.45 -14.21
N TYR A 138 -5.05 9.72 -13.09
CA TYR A 138 -3.82 9.64 -12.30
C TYR A 138 -2.71 8.91 -13.04
N ARG A 139 -2.99 7.76 -13.68
CA ARG A 139 -1.99 7.06 -14.52
C ARG A 139 -1.43 7.94 -15.62
N GLU A 140 -2.32 8.63 -16.32
CA GLU A 140 -1.96 9.45 -17.47
C GLU A 140 -1.10 10.65 -17.04
N PHE A 141 -1.46 11.29 -15.93
CA PHE A 141 -0.65 12.34 -15.32
C PHE A 141 0.75 11.83 -14.92
N CYS A 142 0.82 10.75 -14.14
CA CYS A 142 2.10 10.20 -13.67
C CYS A 142 2.98 9.72 -14.83
N TYR A 143 2.40 9.09 -15.85
CA TYR A 143 3.12 8.67 -17.06
C TYR A 143 3.72 9.88 -17.80
N ASN A 144 2.93 10.94 -17.97
CA ASN A 144 3.39 12.17 -18.62
C ASN A 144 4.49 12.87 -17.81
N LEU A 145 4.36 12.91 -16.48
CA LEU A 145 5.38 13.46 -15.58
C LEU A 145 6.69 12.67 -15.68
N ALA A 146 6.60 11.33 -15.63
CA ALA A 146 7.77 10.45 -15.75
C ALA A 146 8.43 10.58 -17.13
N ARG A 147 7.66 10.72 -18.21
CA ARG A 147 8.18 10.97 -19.56
C ARG A 147 8.96 12.29 -19.61
N ARG A 148 8.39 13.38 -19.10
CA ARG A 148 9.04 14.69 -19.05
C ARG A 148 10.32 14.67 -18.19
N ALA A 149 10.31 13.98 -17.06
CA ALA A 149 11.49 13.82 -16.21
C ALA A 149 12.61 13.07 -16.94
N ARG A 150 12.29 11.99 -17.66
CA ARG A 150 13.27 11.26 -18.49
C ARG A 150 13.85 12.14 -19.60
N GLU A 151 13.02 12.93 -20.27
CA GLU A 151 13.47 13.87 -21.30
C GLU A 151 14.44 14.93 -20.72
N LYS A 152 14.11 15.51 -19.56
CA LYS A 152 15.00 16.44 -18.85
C LYS A 152 16.32 15.80 -18.43
N LEU A 153 16.30 14.58 -17.90
CA LEU A 153 17.52 13.86 -17.51
C LEU A 153 18.42 13.57 -18.73
N LYS A 154 17.84 13.21 -19.88
CA LYS A 154 18.60 13.04 -21.13
C LYS A 154 19.23 14.36 -21.60
N MET A 155 18.49 15.47 -21.50
CA MET A 155 18.99 16.80 -21.85
C MET A 155 20.01 17.36 -20.85
N ALA A 156 20.02 16.88 -19.61
CA ALA A 156 20.99 17.26 -18.58
C ALA A 156 22.30 16.45 -18.66
N ASN A 157 22.33 15.36 -19.43
CA ASN A 157 23.50 14.51 -19.62
C ASN A 157 24.28 14.67 -20.97
N PRO A 158 24.33 15.81 -21.71
CA PRO A 158 24.96 15.84 -23.03
C PRO A 158 26.45 16.24 -23.06
N ILE A 159 27.18 16.31 -21.93
CA ILE A 159 28.59 16.77 -21.95
C ILE A 159 29.49 16.00 -20.96
N VAL A 160 29.70 14.70 -21.17
CA VAL A 160 30.94 13.99 -20.73
C VAL A 160 31.48 13.05 -21.83
N GLY A 161 30.82 12.99 -22.99
CA GLY A 161 31.25 12.17 -24.12
C GLY A 161 31.93 12.99 -25.19
N ASN A 162 33.25 12.79 -25.31
CA ASN A 162 34.05 13.00 -26.52
C ASN A 162 34.68 14.40 -26.76
N ASN A 163 35.70 14.72 -25.97
CA ASN A 163 36.82 15.56 -26.44
C ASN A 163 38.11 14.70 -26.44
N GLN A 164 38.23 13.75 -27.36
CA GLN A 164 39.56 13.25 -27.74
C GLN A 164 40.17 14.25 -28.74
N PRO A 165 41.34 14.84 -28.46
CA PRO A 165 42.01 15.72 -29.41
C PRO A 165 42.46 14.91 -30.63
N ARG A 166 42.08 15.39 -31.82
CA ARG A 166 42.47 14.82 -33.11
C ARG A 166 43.96 15.12 -33.33
N VAL A 167 44.82 14.13 -33.09
CA VAL A 167 46.25 14.24 -33.39
C VAL A 167 46.41 14.27 -34.92
N SER A 168 46.76 15.44 -35.45
CA SER A 168 47.14 15.59 -36.86
C SER A 168 48.59 15.18 -37.01
N THR A 169 48.84 13.96 -37.46
CA THR A 169 50.19 13.54 -37.87
C THR A 169 50.46 14.12 -39.26
N THR A 170 51.13 15.27 -39.29
CA THR A 170 51.87 15.74 -40.46
C THR A 170 53.35 15.68 -40.11
N VAL A 171 54.07 14.69 -40.63
CA VAL A 171 55.53 14.76 -40.71
C VAL A 171 55.91 14.52 -42.16
N LEU A 172 56.58 15.54 -42.70
CA LEU A 172 57.14 15.65 -44.03
C LEU A 172 58.26 14.64 -44.27
N VAL A 173 58.45 14.31 -45.55
CA VAL A 173 59.66 13.70 -46.14
C VAL A 173 60.90 14.51 -45.78
#